data_AF-A0A4R1JTD3-F1
#
_entry.id   AF-A0A4R1JTD3-F1
#
_cell.length_a   1.000
_cell.length_b   1.000
_cell.length_c   1.000
_cell.angle_alpha   90.00
_cell.angle_beta   90.00
_cell.angle_gamma   90.00
#
_symmetry.space_group_name_H-M   'P 1'
#
loop_
_entity.id
_entity.type
_entity.pdbx_description
1 polymer ?
#
loop_
_entity_poly.entity_id
_entity_poly.type
_entity_poly.pdbx_seq_one_letter_code
_entity_poly.pdbx_strand_id
1 'polypeptide(L)'
;MKKLVLFVLILVSGISFAQNDAKRINQYNLENKVAIQGYDPVGYFNQAKAIKWKKEISASYQGVVYKFSSSENKDAFLKNPSKYEPQYGGWCAYAMGSSGEKVEINPETFKIIDGKLYLFYNAYFNNTLKTWNKDETKLKSQADTNWKNIFK
;
A
#
# COMPACT_ATOMS: atom_id res chain seq x y z
N MET A 1 -33.48 8.96 48.38
CA MET A 1 -33.50 9.20 46.92
C MET A 1 -32.07 9.27 46.42
N LYS A 2 -31.76 8.44 45.41
CA LYS A 2 -30.73 8.55 44.34
C LYS A 2 -29.68 9.66 44.55
N LYS A 3 -28.38 9.37 44.44
CA LYS A 3 -27.70 9.21 43.15
C LYS A 3 -26.43 8.38 43.29
N LEU A 4 -26.43 7.20 42.67
CA LEU A 4 -25.22 6.47 42.32
C LEU A 4 -24.62 7.18 41.10
N VAL A 5 -23.55 7.95 41.29
CA VAL A 5 -22.81 8.56 40.17
C VAL A 5 -21.91 7.47 39.61
N LEU A 6 -22.35 6.87 38.51
CA LEU A 6 -21.59 5.88 37.76
C LEU A 6 -20.40 6.60 37.09
N PHE A 7 -19.19 6.39 37.59
CA PHE A 7 -17.96 6.76 36.89
C PHE A 7 -17.78 5.80 35.71
N VAL A 8 -18.24 6.19 34.53
CA VAL A 8 -17.89 5.51 33.27
C VAL A 8 -16.51 6.02 32.85
N LEU A 9 -15.46 5.37 33.33
CA LEU A 9 -14.10 5.59 32.86
C LEU A 9 -13.91 4.96 31.46
N ILE A 10 -13.90 5.82 30.45
CA ILE A 10 -13.01 5.85 29.27
C ILE A 10 -12.52 4.48 28.74
N LEU A 11 -13.17 3.99 27.69
CA LEU A 11 -12.71 2.91 26.79
C LEU A 11 -12.60 3.41 25.33
N VAL A 12 -12.17 4.67 25.12
CA VAL A 12 -12.24 5.32 23.79
C VAL A 12 -10.98 5.10 22.93
N SER A 13 -9.85 4.64 23.49
CA SER A 13 -8.58 4.55 22.77
C SER A 13 -8.42 3.33 21.85
N GLY A 14 -9.20 2.26 22.04
CA GLY A 14 -9.10 1.04 21.22
C GLY A 14 -9.76 1.14 19.83
N ILE A 15 -10.68 2.11 19.64
CA ILE A 15 -11.52 2.19 18.44
C ILE A 15 -10.75 2.77 17.25
N SER A 16 -9.81 3.69 17.50
CA SER A 16 -9.13 4.46 16.44
C SER A 16 -8.20 3.60 15.57
N PHE A 17 -7.53 2.58 16.14
CA PHE A 17 -6.65 1.70 15.37
C PHE A 17 -7.43 0.76 14.43
N ALA A 18 -8.52 0.17 14.92
CA ALA A 18 -9.36 -0.72 14.13
C ALA A 18 -10.05 0.00 12.96
N GLN A 19 -10.41 1.27 13.12
CA GLN A 19 -11.00 2.09 12.05
C GLN A 19 -10.00 2.35 10.92
N ASN A 20 -8.73 2.62 11.24
CA ASN A 20 -7.69 2.83 10.24
C ASN A 20 -7.41 1.55 9.44
N ASP A 21 -7.34 0.40 10.12
CA ASP A 21 -7.14 -0.91 9.49
C ASP A 21 -8.28 -1.25 8.52
N ALA A 22 -9.54 -1.05 8.93
CA ALA A 22 -10.70 -1.28 8.07
C ALA A 22 -10.66 -0.39 6.82
N LYS A 23 -10.29 0.88 6.98
CA LYS A 23 -10.15 1.81 5.84
C LYS A 23 -9.05 1.37 4.88
N ARG A 24 -7.88 0.95 5.38
CA ARG A 24 -6.80 0.42 4.53
C ARG A 24 -7.24 -0.80 3.77
N ILE A 25 -7.85 -1.78 4.45
CA ILE A 25 -8.36 -3.00 3.83
C ILE A 25 -9.34 -2.68 2.70
N ASN A 26 -10.19 -1.67 2.88
CA ASN A 26 -11.20 -1.29 1.87
C ASN A 26 -10.65 -0.45 0.71
N GLN A 27 -9.62 0.35 0.95
CA GLN A 27 -9.12 1.30 -0.05
C GLN A 27 -7.92 0.79 -0.84
N TYR A 28 -7.15 -0.16 -0.30
CA TYR A 28 -5.94 -0.69 -0.91
C TYR A 28 -6.25 -1.73 -1.98
N ASN A 29 -5.29 -1.94 -2.88
CA ASN A 29 -5.31 -3.04 -3.83
C ASN A 29 -4.86 -4.33 -3.13
N LEU A 30 -5.83 -5.14 -2.68
CA LEU A 30 -5.58 -6.34 -1.90
C LEU A 30 -6.35 -7.54 -2.45
N GLU A 31 -5.69 -8.69 -2.50
CA GLU A 31 -6.32 -9.98 -2.76
C GLU A 31 -6.32 -10.78 -1.46
N ASN A 32 -7.50 -11.08 -0.89
CA ASN A 32 -7.60 -11.74 0.42
C ASN A 32 -6.75 -11.07 1.52
N LYS A 33 -6.76 -9.73 1.55
CA LYS A 33 -5.92 -8.85 2.42
C LYS A 33 -4.42 -8.86 2.11
N VAL A 34 -3.97 -9.58 1.09
CA VAL A 34 -2.56 -9.64 0.67
C VAL A 34 -2.24 -8.48 -0.27
N ALA A 35 -1.22 -7.70 0.07
CA ALA A 35 -0.74 -6.59 -0.76
C ALA A 35 0.13 -7.08 -1.93
N ILE A 36 0.18 -6.28 -3.00
CA ILE A 36 1.08 -6.44 -4.14
C ILE A 36 0.99 -7.84 -4.77
N GLN A 37 -0.20 -8.45 -4.74
CA GLN A 37 -0.43 -9.81 -5.25
C GLN A 37 0.55 -10.83 -4.64
N GLY A 38 1.04 -10.56 -3.41
CA GLY A 38 2.02 -11.35 -2.66
C GLY A 38 3.49 -11.09 -2.97
N TYR A 39 3.85 -10.17 -3.85
CA TYR A 39 5.27 -9.85 -4.09
C TYR A 39 5.93 -9.18 -2.87
N ASP A 40 7.22 -9.46 -2.69
CA ASP A 40 8.01 -8.98 -1.56
C ASP A 40 8.21 -7.45 -1.64
N PRO A 41 7.67 -6.66 -0.69
CA PRO A 41 7.78 -5.20 -0.73
C PRO A 41 9.23 -4.71 -0.54
N VAL A 42 10.07 -5.45 0.18
CA VAL A 42 11.48 -5.10 0.40
C VAL A 42 12.32 -5.42 -0.84
N GLY A 43 11.90 -6.44 -1.59
CA GLY A 43 12.48 -6.84 -2.88
C GLY A 43 12.72 -5.68 -3.85
N TYR A 44 11.72 -4.81 -3.96
CA TYR A 44 11.73 -3.65 -4.84
C TYR A 44 12.83 -2.63 -4.53
N PHE A 45 13.23 -2.51 -3.27
CA PHE A 45 14.18 -1.48 -2.83
C PHE A 45 15.60 -2.03 -2.74
N ASN A 46 15.77 -3.22 -2.17
CA ASN A 46 17.10 -3.78 -1.93
C ASN A 46 17.68 -4.46 -3.17
N GLN A 47 16.84 -5.16 -3.93
CA GLN A 47 17.26 -5.91 -5.12
C GLN A 47 16.81 -5.27 -6.44
N ALA A 48 16.04 -4.17 -6.40
CA ALA A 48 15.41 -3.57 -7.57
C ALA A 48 14.65 -4.59 -8.42
N LYS A 49 13.98 -5.54 -7.76
CA LYS A 49 13.26 -6.65 -8.41
C LYS A 49 11.94 -6.92 -7.71
N ALA A 50 10.93 -7.23 -8.51
CA ALA A 50 9.71 -7.85 -8.03
C ALA A 50 9.99 -9.33 -7.75
N ILE A 51 10.06 -9.72 -6.48
CA ILE A 51 10.35 -11.10 -6.08
C ILE A 51 9.07 -11.71 -5.53
N LYS A 52 8.59 -12.77 -6.18
CA LYS A 52 7.44 -13.53 -5.67
C LYS A 52 7.83 -14.23 -4.36
N TRP A 53 6.98 -14.10 -3.36
CA TRP A 53 7.20 -14.65 -2.03
C TRP A 53 7.38 -16.16 -1.99
N LYS A 54 7.94 -16.64 -0.89
CA LYS A 54 7.85 -18.04 -0.47
C LYS A 54 6.64 -18.17 0.46
N LYS A 55 5.80 -19.20 0.27
CA LYS A 55 4.45 -19.32 0.87
C LYS A 55 4.38 -19.11 2.39
N GLU A 56 5.47 -19.30 3.12
CA GLU A 56 5.50 -19.38 4.58
C GLU A 56 5.89 -18.08 5.30
N ILE A 57 6.45 -17.07 4.61
CA ILE A 57 6.97 -15.86 5.28
C ILE A 57 6.02 -14.68 5.07
N SER A 58 5.38 -14.24 6.16
CA SER A 58 4.46 -13.11 6.13
C SER A 58 4.44 -12.31 7.43
N ALA A 59 3.93 -11.09 7.33
CA ALA A 59 3.65 -10.19 8.43
C ALA A 59 2.41 -9.36 8.12
N SER A 60 1.66 -9.00 9.16
CA SER A 60 0.53 -8.08 9.04
C SER A 60 0.93 -6.69 9.55
N TYR A 61 0.54 -5.65 8.83
CA TYR A 61 0.72 -4.26 9.24
C TYR A 61 -0.52 -3.45 8.90
N GLN A 62 -1.13 -2.86 9.93
CA GLN A 62 -2.39 -2.10 9.85
C GLN A 62 -3.45 -2.80 8.99
N GLY A 63 -3.81 -4.03 9.39
CA GLY A 63 -4.81 -4.87 8.72
C GLY A 63 -4.38 -5.54 7.39
N VAL A 64 -3.25 -5.13 6.80
CA VAL A 64 -2.78 -5.61 5.49
C VAL A 64 -1.70 -6.68 5.66
N VAL A 65 -1.78 -7.76 4.88
CA VAL A 65 -0.81 -8.86 4.88
C VAL A 65 0.26 -8.63 3.81
N TYR A 66 1.51 -8.64 4.24
CA TYR A 66 2.70 -8.60 3.37
C TYR A 66 3.38 -9.96 3.39
N LYS A 67 3.88 -10.36 2.23
CA LYS A 67 4.58 -11.63 2.00
C LYS A 67 6.04 -11.34 1.66
N PHE A 68 6.95 -12.25 2.01
CA PHE A 68 8.39 -12.03 1.86
C PHE A 68 9.09 -13.23 1.21
N SER A 69 10.19 -12.94 0.53
CA SER A 69 11.07 -13.93 -0.09
C SER A 69 12.10 -14.50 0.89
N SER A 70 12.36 -13.81 2.00
CA SER A 70 13.25 -14.24 3.08
C SER A 70 12.83 -13.67 4.45
N SER A 71 13.33 -14.26 5.53
CA SER A 71 13.08 -13.79 6.89
C SER A 71 13.74 -12.43 7.15
N GLU A 72 14.91 -12.19 6.57
CA GLU A 72 15.64 -10.92 6.67
C GLU A 72 14.83 -9.77 6.06
N ASN A 73 14.16 -10.01 4.93
CA ASN A 73 13.26 -9.03 4.32
C ASN A 73 12.03 -8.76 5.20
N LYS A 74 11.44 -9.79 5.81
CA LYS A 74 10.36 -9.60 6.79
C LYS A 74 10.82 -8.74 7.97
N ASP A 75 12.01 -9.01 8.51
CA ASP A 75 12.54 -8.26 9.65
C ASP A 75 12.89 -6.82 9.26
N ALA A 76 13.41 -6.59 8.06
CA ALA A 76 13.64 -5.26 7.52
C ALA A 76 12.32 -4.47 7.37
N PHE A 77 11.27 -5.12 6.86
CA PHE A 77 9.94 -4.53 6.75
C PHE A 77 9.39 -4.15 8.13
N LEU A 78 9.41 -5.05 9.09
CA LEU A 78 8.87 -4.82 10.44
C LEU A 78 9.54 -3.66 11.18
N LYS A 79 10.80 -3.35 10.87
CA LYS A 79 11.52 -2.19 11.45
C LYS A 79 10.98 -0.85 10.95
N ASN A 80 10.56 -0.76 9.70
CA ASN A 80 9.99 0.47 9.13
C ASN A 80 9.00 0.15 7.99
N PRO A 81 7.78 -0.34 8.30
CA PRO A 81 6.85 -0.81 7.29
C PRO A 81 6.52 0.26 6.24
N SER A 82 6.22 1.49 6.70
CA SER A 82 5.78 2.61 5.86
C SER A 82 6.77 3.01 4.76
N LYS A 83 8.07 2.69 4.91
CA LYS A 83 9.09 2.86 3.87
C LYS A 83 8.86 1.94 2.67
N TYR A 84 8.40 0.72 2.92
CA TYR A 84 8.31 -0.34 1.92
C TYR A 84 6.91 -0.48 1.30
N GLU A 85 5.92 0.23 1.83
CA GLU A 85 4.56 0.17 1.31
C GLU A 85 4.46 0.80 -0.07
N PRO A 86 3.65 0.21 -0.97
CA PRO A 86 3.38 0.84 -2.24
C PRO A 86 2.57 2.11 -2.03
N GLN A 87 2.91 3.16 -2.77
CA GLN A 87 2.08 4.34 -2.85
C GLN A 87 0.70 4.00 -3.40
N TYR A 88 -0.27 4.83 -3.02
CA TYR A 88 -1.66 4.69 -3.45
C TYR A 88 -2.26 3.31 -3.13
N GLY A 89 -1.82 2.70 -2.03
CA GLY A 89 -2.33 1.41 -1.57
C GLY A 89 -2.07 0.25 -2.55
N GLY A 90 -1.14 0.40 -3.50
CA GLY A 90 -0.85 -0.62 -4.52
C GLY A 90 -1.66 -0.51 -5.81
N TRP A 91 -2.43 0.56 -5.99
CA TRP A 91 -3.07 0.86 -7.27
C TRP A 91 -2.10 1.48 -8.28
N CYS A 92 -2.44 1.41 -9.56
CA CYS A 92 -1.64 1.97 -10.64
C CYS A 92 -1.44 3.49 -10.44
N ALA A 93 -0.19 3.91 -10.29
CA ALA A 93 0.18 5.31 -10.09
C ALA A 93 -0.25 6.21 -11.26
N TYR A 94 -0.14 5.70 -12.49
CA TYR A 94 -0.59 6.43 -13.67
C TYR A 94 -2.10 6.68 -13.66
N ALA A 95 -2.92 5.66 -13.42
CA ALA A 95 -4.39 5.82 -13.38
C ALA A 95 -4.80 6.76 -12.23
N MET A 96 -4.14 6.62 -11.08
CA MET A 96 -4.34 7.52 -9.94
C MET A 96 -4.03 8.98 -10.31
N GLY A 97 -3.00 9.24 -11.10
CA GLY A 97 -2.65 10.59 -11.57
C GLY A 97 -3.55 11.12 -12.69
N SER A 98 -3.88 10.27 -13.66
CA SER A 98 -4.57 10.67 -14.88
C SER A 98 -6.08 10.84 -14.68
N SER A 99 -6.72 9.94 -13.93
CA SER A 99 -8.18 9.91 -13.75
C SER A 99 -8.62 9.78 -12.29
N GLY A 100 -7.69 9.46 -11.37
CA GLY A 100 -8.03 9.16 -9.97
C GLY A 100 -8.66 7.79 -9.78
N GLU A 101 -8.60 6.92 -10.79
CA GLU A 101 -9.19 5.60 -10.76
C GLU A 101 -8.28 4.56 -10.10
N LYS A 102 -8.91 3.55 -9.50
CA LYS A 102 -8.24 2.37 -8.96
C LYS A 102 -8.12 1.32 -10.05
N VAL A 103 -6.94 1.27 -10.68
CA VAL A 103 -6.63 0.29 -11.73
C VAL A 103 -5.56 -0.68 -11.22
N GLU A 104 -5.79 -1.96 -11.49
CA GLU A 104 -4.88 -3.06 -11.17
C GLU A 104 -3.47 -2.84 -11.73
N ILE A 105 -2.51 -3.53 -11.14
CA ILE A 105 -1.09 -3.39 -11.47
C ILE A 105 -0.52 -4.69 -12.00
N ASN A 106 0.62 -4.56 -12.65
CA ASN A 106 1.55 -5.66 -12.84
C ASN A 106 2.68 -5.48 -11.79
N PRO A 107 2.89 -6.43 -10.86
CA PRO A 107 3.89 -6.29 -9.80
C PRO A 107 5.32 -6.11 -10.33
N GLU A 108 5.60 -6.53 -11.56
CA GLU A 108 6.92 -6.43 -12.18
C GLU A 108 7.14 -5.08 -12.88
N THR A 109 6.09 -4.26 -13.00
CA THR A 109 6.18 -2.91 -13.58
C THR A 109 6.07 -1.87 -12.48
N PHE A 110 7.23 -1.39 -12.03
CA PHE A 110 7.33 -0.48 -10.89
C PHE A 110 8.40 0.58 -11.11
N LYS A 111 8.40 1.60 -10.25
CA LYS A 111 9.46 2.61 -10.15
C LYS A 111 9.62 3.03 -8.70
N ILE A 112 10.87 3.24 -8.27
CA ILE A 112 11.15 3.90 -6.99
C ILE A 112 11.39 5.38 -7.26
N ILE A 113 10.62 6.26 -6.61
CA ILE A 113 10.75 7.72 -6.71
C ILE A 113 10.83 8.24 -5.29
N ASP A 114 11.89 9.01 -4.96
CA ASP A 114 12.12 9.57 -3.62
C ASP A 114 11.99 8.55 -2.48
N GLY A 115 12.51 7.34 -2.71
CA GLY A 115 12.47 6.25 -1.72
C GLY A 115 11.08 5.65 -1.49
N LYS A 116 10.13 5.83 -2.43
CA LYS A 116 8.79 5.27 -2.38
C LYS A 116 8.49 4.39 -3.59
N LEU A 117 7.74 3.31 -3.37
CA LEU A 117 7.38 2.34 -4.40
C LEU A 117 6.11 2.78 -5.16
N TYR A 118 6.22 2.90 -6.48
CA TYR A 118 5.11 3.15 -7.39
C TYR A 118 4.92 1.95 -8.30
N LEU A 119 3.68 1.47 -8.42
CA LEU A 119 3.30 0.33 -9.24
C LEU A 119 2.47 0.79 -10.44
N PHE A 120 2.55 0.05 -11.54
CA PHE A 120 1.95 0.44 -12.82
C PHE A 120 1.18 -0.71 -13.45
N TYR A 121 0.12 -0.35 -14.16
CA TYR A 121 -0.57 -1.27 -15.05
C TYR A 121 0.35 -1.62 -16.23
N ASN A 122 0.47 -2.91 -16.51
CA ASN A 122 1.14 -3.42 -17.68
C ASN A 122 0.51 -4.75 -18.12
N ALA A 123 -0.20 -4.74 -19.25
CA ALA A 123 -0.71 -5.93 -19.89
C ALA A 123 -0.79 -5.75 -21.41
N TYR A 124 -0.55 -6.84 -22.14
CA TYR A 124 -0.55 -6.88 -23.60
C TYR A 124 0.33 -5.78 -24.20
N PHE A 125 -0.29 -4.77 -24.83
CA PHE A 125 0.40 -3.68 -25.52
C PHE A 125 0.41 -2.37 -24.71
N ASN A 126 -0.16 -2.35 -23.51
CA ASN A 126 -0.28 -1.14 -22.71
C ASN A 126 0.59 -1.24 -21.45
N ASN A 127 1.64 -0.42 -21.40
CA ASN A 127 2.50 -0.23 -20.24
C ASN A 127 2.44 1.23 -19.81
N THR A 128 1.75 1.48 -18.70
CA THR A 128 1.48 2.84 -18.22
C THR A 128 2.71 3.53 -17.61
N LEU A 129 3.75 2.79 -17.23
CA LEU A 129 5.03 3.39 -16.80
C LEU A 129 5.67 4.19 -17.93
N LYS A 130 5.52 3.74 -19.20
CA LYS A 130 6.04 4.49 -20.35
C LYS A 130 5.36 5.85 -20.49
N THR A 131 4.05 5.92 -20.27
CA THR A 131 3.29 7.19 -20.33
C THR A 131 3.58 8.05 -19.11
N TRP A 132 3.65 7.44 -17.92
CA TRP A 132 4.02 8.11 -16.69
C TRP A 132 5.35 8.85 -16.81
N ASN A 133 6.38 8.20 -17.35
CA ASN A 133 7.72 8.79 -17.50
C ASN A 133 7.75 10.04 -18.40
N LYS A 134 6.71 10.29 -19.22
CA LYS A 134 6.63 11.49 -20.08
C LYS A 134 6.19 12.74 -19.33
N ASP A 135 5.45 12.60 -18.23
CA ASP A 135 4.85 13.72 -17.47
C ASP A 135 4.77 13.42 -15.97
N GLU A 136 5.85 12.81 -15.44
CA GLU A 136 5.90 12.23 -14.08
C GLU A 136 5.59 13.26 -13.00
N THR A 137 6.19 14.44 -13.06
CA THR A 137 5.99 15.49 -12.04
C THR A 137 4.53 15.87 -11.89
N LYS A 138 3.84 16.08 -13.02
CA LYS A 138 2.43 16.46 -13.02
C LYS A 138 1.55 15.29 -12.56
N LEU A 139 1.73 14.10 -13.14
CA LEU A 139 0.94 12.91 -12.81
C LEU A 139 1.10 12.53 -11.34
N LYS A 140 2.30 12.66 -10.79
CA LYS A 140 2.55 12.42 -9.36
C LYS A 140 1.81 13.42 -8.48
N SER A 141 1.88 14.72 -8.79
CA SER A 141 1.14 15.74 -8.03
C SER A 141 -0.39 15.51 -8.07
N GLN A 142 -0.91 15.10 -9.23
CA GLN A 142 -2.33 14.78 -9.39
C GLN A 142 -2.70 13.50 -8.62
N ALA A 143 -1.84 12.47 -8.69
CA ALA A 143 -2.05 11.20 -7.98
C ALA A 143 -2.03 11.39 -6.46
N ASP A 144 -1.08 12.18 -5.93
CA ASP A 144 -1.03 12.54 -4.51
C ASP A 144 -2.31 13.25 -4.07
N THR A 145 -2.85 14.14 -4.90
CA THR A 145 -4.12 14.87 -4.63
C THR A 145 -5.33 13.94 -4.66
N ASN A 146 -5.45 13.11 -5.70
CA ASN A 146 -6.55 12.16 -5.86
C ASN A 146 -6.56 11.12 -4.74
N TRP A 147 -5.38 10.57 -4.42
CA TRP A 147 -5.26 9.60 -3.33
C TRP A 147 -5.62 10.22 -1.98
N LYS A 148 -5.20 11.46 -1.71
CA LYS A 148 -5.62 12.17 -0.50
C LYS A 148 -7.14 12.32 -0.40
N ASN A 149 -7.85 12.48 -1.52
CA ASN A 149 -9.31 12.56 -1.55
C ASN A 149 -10.00 11.20 -1.32
N ILE A 150 -9.40 10.11 -1.83
CA ILE A 150 -9.88 8.73 -1.61
C ILE A 150 -9.63 8.30 -0.16
N PHE A 151 -8.48 8.68 0.39
CA PHE A 151 -8.00 8.24 1.70
C PHE A 151 -8.15 9.33 2.78
N LYS A 152 -9.26 10.09 2.78
CA LYS A 152 -9.60 11.07 3.84
C LYS A 152 -10.07 10.42 5.13
#